data_AF-A0A3C0ZDI3-F1
#
_entry.id   AF-A0A3C0ZDI3-F1
#
_cell.length_a   1.000
_cell.length_b   1.000
_cell.length_c   1.000
_cell.angle_alpha   90.00
_cell.angle_beta   90.00
_cell.angle_gamma   90.00
#
_symmetry.space_group_name_H-M   'P 1'
#
loop_
_entity.id
_entity.type
_entity.pdbx_description
1 polymer ?
#
loop_
_entity_poly.entity_id
_entity_poly.type
_entity_poly.pdbx_seq_one_letter_code
_entity_poly.pdbx_strand_id
1 'polypeptide(L)'
;NRRFEIEPHFTAGFVYVENETVRGYYLPTLGEGLIVANKQSAGMALLKLYLRQNSKIVLPQENTTTVSFLLNQRNPIKRRAKRMYLGENIDVQFKSIFNRIGGNIG
;
A
#
# COMPACT_ATOMS: atom_id res chain seq x y z
N ASN A 1 -21.11 0.11 -7.96
CA ASN A 1 -20.19 1.02 -8.69
C ASN A 1 -19.35 1.75 -7.64
N ARG A 2 -18.12 1.30 -7.33
CA ARG A 2 -17.28 1.79 -6.20
C ARG A 2 -16.50 3.06 -6.51
N ARG A 3 -16.67 3.60 -7.72
CA ARG A 3 -15.90 4.73 -8.25
C ARG A 3 -16.09 6.00 -7.42
N PHE A 4 -17.31 6.24 -6.92
CA PHE A 4 -17.65 7.37 -6.05
C PHE A 4 -16.85 7.39 -4.73
N GLU A 5 -16.40 6.23 -4.23
CA GLU A 5 -15.61 6.15 -2.99
C GLU A 5 -14.14 6.50 -3.21
N ILE A 6 -13.63 6.37 -4.45
CA ILE A 6 -12.20 6.55 -4.74
C ILE A 6 -11.92 7.89 -5.42
N GLU A 7 -12.81 8.34 -6.32
CA GLU A 7 -12.65 9.61 -7.05
C GLU A 7 -12.35 10.83 -6.19
N PRO A 8 -12.98 11.03 -5.01
CA PRO A 8 -12.68 12.17 -4.14
C PRO A 8 -11.21 12.23 -3.69
N HIS A 9 -10.47 11.13 -3.77
CA HIS A 9 -9.08 11.04 -3.34
C HIS A 9 -8.06 11.28 -4.47
N PHE A 10 -8.50 11.46 -5.71
CA PHE A 10 -7.60 11.61 -6.86
C PHE A 10 -6.82 12.91 -6.85
N THR A 11 -7.43 14.04 -6.47
CA THR A 11 -6.77 15.35 -6.47
C THR A 11 -5.55 15.41 -5.54
N ALA A 12 -5.59 14.66 -4.44
CA ALA A 12 -4.47 14.53 -3.50
C ALA A 12 -3.54 13.36 -3.83
N GLY A 13 -3.87 12.56 -4.85
CA GLY A 13 -3.16 11.35 -5.21
C GLY A 13 -1.83 11.62 -5.90
N PHE A 14 -0.89 10.69 -5.71
CA PHE A 14 0.38 10.67 -6.42
C PHE A 14 0.46 9.43 -7.30
N VAL A 15 1.02 9.56 -8.50
CA VAL A 15 1.26 8.45 -9.41
C VAL A 15 2.74 8.34 -9.71
N TYR A 16 3.23 7.11 -9.85
CA TYR A 16 4.56 6.82 -10.35
C TYR A 16 4.45 6.43 -11.83
N VAL A 17 5.03 7.23 -12.71
CA VAL A 17 5.00 7.03 -14.17
C VAL A 17 6.38 6.62 -14.65
N GLU A 18 6.43 5.57 -15.46
CA GLU A 18 7.64 5.07 -16.10
C GLU A 18 7.29 4.67 -17.54
N ASN A 19 7.98 5.24 -18.53
CA ASN A 19 7.70 5.05 -19.95
C ASN A 19 6.21 5.27 -20.28
N GLU A 20 5.68 6.43 -19.86
CA GLU A 20 4.27 6.83 -20.05
C GLU A 20 3.22 5.88 -19.41
N THR A 21 3.68 4.89 -18.64
CA THR A 21 2.82 3.89 -17.99
C THR A 21 2.76 4.15 -16.49
N VAL A 22 1.56 4.18 -15.92
CA VAL A 22 1.38 4.23 -14.46
C VAL A 22 1.79 2.88 -13.86
N ARG A 23 2.82 2.88 -13.00
CA ARG A 23 3.34 1.68 -12.32
C ARG A 23 2.88 1.57 -10.87
N GLY A 24 2.34 2.64 -10.32
CA GLY A 24 1.76 2.64 -8.99
C GLY A 24 1.11 3.97 -8.65
N TYR A 25 0.31 3.96 -7.60
CA TYR A 25 -0.36 5.13 -7.07
C TYR A 25 -0.35 5.13 -5.55
N TYR A 26 -0.41 6.32 -4.98
CA TYR A 26 -0.56 6.60 -3.56
C TYR A 26 -1.75 7.55 -3.40
N LEU A 27 -2.73 7.18 -2.58
CA LEU A 27 -3.89 8.00 -2.26
C LEU A 27 -3.81 8.41 -0.78
N PRO A 28 -3.22 9.58 -0.44
CA PRO A 28 -2.98 9.99 0.94
C PRO A 28 -4.25 10.10 1.78
N THR A 29 -5.34 10.54 1.15
CA THR A 29 -6.62 10.81 1.81
C THR A 29 -7.52 9.59 1.91
N LEU A 30 -7.15 8.46 1.29
CA LEU A 30 -7.94 7.23 1.34
C LEU A 30 -7.47 6.36 2.51
N GLY A 31 -8.22 6.40 3.61
CA GLY A 31 -7.97 5.59 4.82
C GLY A 31 -6.61 5.88 5.46
N GLU A 32 -5.80 4.85 5.69
CA GLU A 32 -4.44 4.94 6.24
C GLU A 32 -3.40 5.41 5.19
N GLY A 33 -3.85 5.76 3.98
CA GLY A 33 -3.04 6.25 2.87
C GLY A 33 -2.63 5.13 1.91
N LEU A 34 -3.58 4.59 1.15
CA LEU A 34 -3.38 3.43 0.27
C LEU A 34 -2.21 3.62 -0.72
N ILE A 35 -1.32 2.63 -0.80
CA ILE A 35 -0.25 2.57 -1.81
C ILE A 35 -0.29 1.22 -2.52
N VAL A 36 -0.44 1.27 -3.84
CA VAL A 36 -0.46 0.07 -4.71
C VAL A 36 0.49 0.27 -5.88
N ALA A 37 1.28 -0.77 -6.21
CA ALA A 37 2.17 -0.74 -7.35
C ALA A 37 2.35 -2.13 -7.99
N ASN A 38 2.48 -2.16 -9.31
CA ASN A 38 2.81 -3.38 -10.07
C ASN A 38 4.32 -3.61 -10.21
N LYS A 39 5.14 -2.59 -9.91
CA LYS A 39 6.60 -2.68 -9.84
C LYS A 39 7.10 -2.35 -8.44
N GLN A 40 8.07 -3.11 -7.96
CA GLN A 40 8.67 -2.90 -6.64
C GLN A 40 9.31 -1.51 -6.51
N SER A 41 10.02 -1.05 -7.55
CA SER A 41 10.65 0.28 -7.57
C SER A 41 9.64 1.41 -7.39
N ALA A 42 8.50 1.33 -8.08
CA ALA A 42 7.41 2.30 -7.97
C ALA A 42 6.79 2.31 -6.57
N GLY A 43 6.48 1.13 -6.02
CA GLY A 43 5.93 1.01 -4.67
C GLY A 43 6.89 1.52 -3.59
N MET A 44 8.18 1.22 -3.71
CA MET A 44 9.21 1.73 -2.80
C MET A 44 9.40 3.25 -2.90
N ALA A 45 9.30 3.84 -4.09
CA ALA A 45 9.41 5.29 -4.27
C ALA A 45 8.23 6.01 -3.60
N LEU A 46 7.00 5.52 -3.84
CA LEU A 46 5.78 6.06 -3.22
C LEU A 46 5.77 5.85 -1.70
N LEU A 47 6.25 4.70 -1.23
CA LEU A 47 6.42 4.44 0.19
C LEU A 47 7.40 5.42 0.86
N LYS A 48 8.55 5.71 0.23
CA LYS A 48 9.49 6.70 0.76
C LYS A 48 8.86 8.10 0.85
N LEU A 49 7.98 8.45 -0.10
CA LEU A 49 7.20 9.70 -0.03
C LEU A 49 6.24 9.68 1.17
N TYR A 50 5.48 8.59 1.36
CA TYR A 50 4.58 8.40 2.49
C TYR A 50 5.28 8.53 3.84
N LEU A 51 6.45 7.91 4.00
CA LEU A 51 7.23 7.90 5.25
C LEU A 51 7.83 9.27 5.62
N ARG A 52 7.81 10.27 4.73
CA ARG A 52 8.22 11.65 5.08
C ARG A 52 7.22 12.33 6.01
N GLN A 53 5.95 11.90 5.96
CA GLN A 53 4.85 12.52 6.69
C GLN A 53 4.21 11.57 7.70
N ASN A 54 4.43 10.26 7.55
CA ASN A 54 3.78 9.23 8.34
C ASN A 54 4.81 8.32 9.02
N SER A 55 4.57 8.01 10.29
CA SER A 55 5.44 7.15 11.11
C SER A 55 4.90 5.72 11.31
N LYS A 56 3.66 5.47 10.88
CA LYS A 56 2.98 4.18 10.97
C LYS A 56 2.75 3.68 9.56
N ILE A 57 2.93 2.38 9.35
CA ILE A 57 2.63 1.69 8.09
C ILE A 57 2.01 0.33 8.39
N VAL A 58 1.05 -0.08 7.56
CA VAL A 58 0.49 -1.44 7.62
C VAL A 58 0.45 -2.02 6.21
N LEU A 59 1.15 -3.13 6.02
CA LEU A 59 1.29 -3.80 4.73
C LEU A 59 1.20 -5.32 4.89
N PRO A 60 0.88 -6.07 3.82
CA PRO A 60 0.92 -7.53 3.83
C PRO A 60 2.35 -8.06 4.02
N GLN A 61 2.48 -9.19 4.71
CA GLN A 61 3.78 -9.85 4.94
C GLN A 61 4.41 -10.40 3.65
N GLU A 62 3.59 -10.63 2.63
CA GLU A 62 3.96 -11.15 1.31
C GLU A 62 4.81 -10.15 0.52
N ASN A 63 4.76 -8.86 0.86
CA ASN A 63 5.66 -7.84 0.31
C ASN A 63 7.03 -7.89 1.05
N THR A 64 7.72 -9.02 0.89
CA THR A 64 8.93 -9.37 1.63
C THR A 64 10.04 -8.33 1.45
N THR A 65 10.21 -7.79 0.26
CA THR A 65 11.21 -6.75 -0.01
C THR A 65 10.96 -5.48 0.81
N THR A 66 9.71 -5.03 0.93
CA THR A 66 9.38 -3.86 1.76
C THR A 66 9.52 -4.17 3.24
N VAL A 67 9.12 -5.36 3.68
CA VAL A 67 9.32 -5.80 5.08
C VAL A 67 10.81 -5.78 5.44
N SER A 68 11.69 -6.36 4.61
CA SER A 68 13.13 -6.34 4.83
C SER A 68 13.70 -4.93 4.87
N PHE A 69 13.25 -4.05 3.96
CA PHE A 69 13.66 -2.65 3.97
C PHE A 69 13.33 -1.94 5.28
N LEU A 70 12.09 -2.10 5.79
CA LEU A 70 11.66 -1.44 7.04
C LEU A 70 12.41 -1.99 8.26
N LEU A 71 12.63 -3.30 8.32
CA LEU A 71 13.39 -3.93 9.40
C LEU A 71 14.84 -3.43 9.44
N ASN A 72 15.47 -3.27 8.29
CA ASN A 72 16.83 -2.72 8.19
C ASN A 72 16.93 -1.26 8.65
N GLN A 73 15.82 -0.50 8.59
CA GLN A 73 15.74 0.87 9.11
C GLN A 73 15.51 0.94 10.63
N ARG A 74 15.56 -0.20 11.34
CA ARG A 74 15.23 -0.34 12.78
C ARG A 74 13.78 0.03 13.10
N ASN A 75 12.84 -0.11 12.16
CA ASN A 75 11.42 0.06 12.44
C ASN A 75 10.87 -1.22 13.08
N PRO A 76 10.49 -1.21 14.38
CA PRO A 76 10.01 -2.41 15.04
C PRO A 76 8.61 -2.79 14.55
N ILE A 77 8.38 -4.08 14.36
CA ILE A 77 7.03 -4.61 14.10
C ILE A 77 6.21 -4.45 15.38
N LYS A 78 5.22 -3.55 15.37
CA LYS A 78 4.34 -3.33 16.53
C LYS A 78 3.24 -4.38 16.66
N ARG A 79 2.68 -4.85 15.54
CA ARG A 79 1.55 -5.78 15.52
C ARG A 79 1.55 -6.59 14.23
N ARG A 80 1.08 -7.84 14.33
CA ARG A 80 0.68 -8.66 13.18
C ARG A 80 -0.80 -9.01 13.30
N ALA A 81 -1.49 -9.09 12.17
CA ALA A 81 -2.87 -9.52 12.09
C ALA A 81 -3.01 -10.51 10.94
N LYS A 82 -3.82 -11.54 11.11
CA LYS A 82 -4.11 -12.53 10.08
C LYS A 82 -5.35 -12.09 9.30
N ARG A 83 -5.24 -11.93 7.97
CA ARG A 83 -6.43 -11.76 7.13
C ARG A 83 -7.21 -13.08 7.13
N MET A 84 -8.51 -12.99 7.37
CA MET A 84 -9.44 -14.12 7.32
C MET A 84 -10.39 -13.96 6.13
N TYR A 85 -10.84 -15.09 5.58
CA TYR A 85 -11.88 -15.15 4.55
C TYR A 85 -12.80 -16.33 4.86
N LEU A 86 -14.04 -16.26 4.40
CA LEU A 86 -15.03 -17.34 4.49
C LEU A 86 -15.45 -17.73 3.08
N GLY A 87 -15.39 -19.03 2.77
CA GLY A 87 -15.66 -19.56 1.43
C GLY A 87 -14.39 -19.72 0.59
N GLU A 88 -14.53 -19.60 -0.73
CA GLU A 88 -13.42 -19.78 -1.66
C GLU A 88 -12.35 -18.70 -1.47
N ASN A 89 -11.09 -19.13 -1.56
CA ASN A 89 -9.97 -18.22 -1.46
C ASN A 89 -9.84 -17.40 -2.75
N ILE A 90 -9.74 -16.09 -2.61
CA ILE A 90 -9.45 -15.18 -3.73
C ILE A 90 -7.94 -14.97 -3.77
N ASP A 91 -7.32 -15.27 -4.92
CA ASP A 91 -5.89 -15.01 -5.14
C ASP A 91 -5.61 -13.51 -5.27
N VAL A 92 -5.46 -12.85 -4.12
CA VAL A 92 -5.16 -11.42 -4.04
C VAL A 92 -3.65 -11.20 -4.15
N GLN A 93 -3.24 -10.33 -5.07
CA GLN A 93 -1.84 -9.97 -5.31
C GLN A 93 -1.28 -9.02 -4.24
N PHE A 94 -1.18 -9.49 -2.99
CA PHE A 94 -0.76 -8.69 -1.85
C PHE A 94 0.64 -8.09 -1.94
N LYS A 95 1.53 -8.72 -2.70
CA LYS A 95 2.87 -8.19 -3.00
C LYS A 95 2.84 -6.79 -3.62
N SER A 96 1.72 -6.42 -4.25
CA SER A 96 1.51 -5.12 -4.87
C SER A 96 1.00 -4.05 -3.91
N ILE A 97 0.70 -4.38 -2.65
CA ILE A 97 0.23 -3.42 -1.64
C ILE A 97 1.42 -3.01 -0.77
N PHE A 98 1.67 -1.70 -0.71
CA PHE A 98 2.76 -1.10 0.06
C PHE A 98 2.24 -0.38 1.30
N ASN A 99 0.95 0.00 1.32
CA ASN A 99 0.21 0.41 2.50
C ASN A 99 -1.29 0.19 2.24
N ARG A 100 -2.03 -0.33 3.22
CA ARG A 100 -3.46 -0.65 3.07
C ARG A 100 -4.38 0.56 3.27
N ILE A 101 -5.68 0.39 2.99
CA ILE A 101 -6.73 1.40 3.28
C ILE A 101 -7.08 1.41 4.77
N GLY A 102 -7.27 0.25 5.40
CA GLY A 102 -7.63 0.19 6.82
C GLY A 102 -8.09 -1.22 7.23
N GLY A 103 -8.03 -1.52 8.53
CA GLY A 103 -8.33 -2.87 9.02
C GLY A 103 -9.81 -3.29 8.93
N ASN A 104 -10.72 -2.32 8.79
CA ASN A 104 -12.16 -2.55 8.64
C ASN A 104 -12.58 -2.82 7.19
N ILE A 105 -11.74 -2.46 6.20
CA ILE A 105 -12.03 -2.59 4.77
C ILE A 105 -11.23 -3.75 4.13
N GLY A 106 -10.24 -4.28 4.85
CA GLY A 106 -9.35 -5.34 4.39
C GLY A 106 -7.97 -4.79 4.05
#